data_AF-D8U8G3-F1
#
_entry.id   AF-D8U8G3-F1
#
_cell.length_a   1.000
_cell.length_b   1.000
_cell.length_c   1.000
_cell.angle_alpha   90.00
_cell.angle_beta   90.00
_cell.angle_gamma   90.00
#
_symmetry.space_group_name_H-M   'P 1'
#
loop_
_entity.id
_entity.type
_entity.pdbx_description
1 polymer ?
#
loop_
_entity_poly.entity_id
_entity_poly.type
_entity_poly.pdbx_seq_one_letter_code
_entity_poly.pdbx_strand_id
1 'polypeptide(L)'
;MRDAQRNLSRWESQLLLNTLGKLYSSHVLGQVPFDLYDPVVTCPPPSKLMRLDPTGPTAHPTQWVDGAKWMCVPFPRTARPGCVVLSFGSNDQFEFEEAALDMTPCTVHTFDCTTGMLGNATHFESIDPVRHTFHPYCVGSQEMAQENPTQVLSWEGVIREARPPSPDAVRGRRLQEGHLGSDIATEAEAALHMTGVTEAGEDVDDEVALARGKGLVGGRWWRRRLLQRGGLWAGGGSSGRSRRRESAPEVFILKIDVEGFEWQLISEWGPDTPGLPAFLAIEIHNWVEKFTLTVPPPPPPPRPRYSALAWWLYGKRATMRASRASRDAVLAAASKRQRVYGGELSLMFLHLARLGYAIVSREDNPNGDHEGKLCCAEFLLIRVRGPEEGRPGAWDWSHWFTSLKEGLAPLVRGQRRLLEYVRRR
;
A
#
# COMPACT_ATOMS: atom_id res chain seq x y z
N MET A 1 17.54 20.99 8.76
CA MET A 1 16.68 20.48 9.85
C MET A 1 16.03 21.59 10.67
N ARG A 2 16.76 22.48 11.35
CA ARG A 2 16.15 23.60 12.10
C ARG A 2 15.30 24.52 11.20
N ASP A 3 15.76 24.84 9.99
CA ASP A 3 14.97 25.60 9.02
C ASP A 3 13.74 24.84 8.56
N ALA A 4 13.86 23.55 8.28
CA ALA A 4 12.74 22.70 7.91
C ALA A 4 11.66 22.65 9.00
N GLN A 5 12.05 22.62 10.28
CA GLN A 5 11.11 22.69 11.40
C GLN A 5 10.42 24.05 11.49
N ARG A 6 11.17 25.15 11.36
CA ARG A 6 10.59 26.50 11.33
C ARG A 6 9.60 26.66 10.18
N ASN A 7 9.95 26.14 9.00
CA ASN A 7 9.08 26.18 7.83
C ASN A 7 7.84 25.31 8.05
N LEU A 8 7.99 24.12 8.65
CA LEU A 8 6.88 23.23 8.98
C LEU A 8 5.89 23.91 9.94
N SER A 9 6.35 24.54 11.02
CA SER A 9 5.46 25.24 11.96
C SER A 9 4.74 26.45 11.32
N ARG A 10 5.45 27.19 10.46
CA ARG A 10 4.83 28.30 9.69
C ARG A 10 3.78 27.77 8.71
N TRP A 11 4.11 26.69 8.00
CA TRP A 11 3.20 26.05 7.06
C TRP A 11 1.98 25.49 7.76
N GLU A 12 2.13 24.84 8.92
CA GLU A 12 1.00 24.35 9.71
C GLU A 12 0.04 25.48 10.08
N SER A 13 0.58 26.61 10.54
CA SER A 13 -0.20 27.81 10.89
C SER A 13 -0.92 28.39 9.66
N GLN A 14 -0.21 28.48 8.53
CA GLN A 14 -0.77 28.98 7.29
C GLN A 14 -1.83 28.04 6.72
N LEU A 15 -1.59 26.73 6.75
CA LEU A 15 -2.51 25.71 6.31
C LEU A 15 -3.78 25.76 7.14
N LEU A 16 -3.68 25.89 8.47
CA LEU A 16 -4.84 26.05 9.34
C LEU A 16 -5.66 27.29 8.98
N LEU A 17 -5.01 28.45 8.80
CA LEU A 17 -5.70 29.68 8.42
C LEU A 17 -6.37 29.56 7.04
N ASN A 18 -5.66 29.02 6.06
CA ASN A 18 -6.18 28.79 4.71
C ASN A 18 -7.35 27.81 4.73
N THR A 19 -7.25 26.74 5.51
CA THR A 19 -8.31 25.74 5.70
C THR A 19 -9.55 26.40 6.26
N LEU A 20 -9.42 27.18 7.34
CA LEU A 20 -10.54 27.88 7.95
C LEU A 20 -11.15 28.91 7.02
N GLY A 21 -10.32 29.66 6.29
CA GLY A 21 -10.79 30.61 5.27
C GLY A 21 -11.58 29.93 4.15
N LYS A 22 -11.11 28.79 3.63
CA LYS A 22 -11.80 28.05 2.55
C LYS A 22 -13.03 27.29 3.04
N LEU A 23 -13.00 26.74 4.25
CA LEU A 23 -14.19 26.17 4.90
C LEU A 23 -15.27 27.23 5.11
N TYR A 24 -14.86 28.48 5.40
CA TYR A 24 -15.79 29.60 5.60
C TYR A 24 -16.35 30.16 4.28
N SER A 25 -15.59 30.12 3.18
CA SER A 25 -16.00 30.80 1.95
C SER A 25 -17.11 30.08 1.15
N SER A 26 -17.55 28.88 1.55
CA SER A 26 -18.69 28.09 0.99
C SER A 26 -18.75 27.86 -0.54
N HIS A 27 -17.86 28.47 -1.32
CA HIS A 27 -17.79 28.40 -2.79
C HIS A 27 -16.72 27.44 -3.32
N VAL A 28 -16.02 26.70 -2.46
CA VAL A 28 -15.04 25.68 -2.87
C VAL A 28 -15.70 24.30 -2.99
N LEU A 29 -16.90 24.24 -3.60
CA LEU A 29 -17.59 22.97 -3.86
C LEU A 29 -17.17 22.31 -5.19
N GLY A 30 -16.35 22.99 -6.01
CA GLY A 30 -16.04 22.54 -7.37
C GLY A 30 -14.66 21.92 -7.57
N GLN A 31 -13.61 22.49 -6.99
CA GLN A 31 -12.23 22.07 -7.24
C GLN A 31 -11.39 22.13 -5.98
N VAL A 32 -10.60 21.08 -5.76
CA VAL A 32 -9.57 21.04 -4.73
C VAL A 32 -8.46 21.99 -5.15
N PRO A 33 -8.21 23.06 -4.37
CA PRO A 33 -7.21 24.03 -4.74
C PRO A 33 -5.85 23.54 -4.25
N PHE A 34 -5.17 22.76 -5.10
CA PHE A 34 -3.88 22.15 -4.77
C PHE A 34 -2.76 23.18 -4.53
N ASP A 35 -2.98 24.41 -5.01
CA ASP A 35 -2.15 25.61 -4.74
C ASP A 35 -1.86 25.86 -3.25
N LEU A 36 -2.74 25.40 -2.34
CA LEU A 36 -2.51 25.50 -0.89
C LEU A 36 -1.36 24.66 -0.35
N TYR A 37 -0.94 23.67 -1.12
CA TYR A 37 0.01 22.64 -0.71
C TYR A 37 1.32 22.78 -1.48
N ASP A 38 1.70 24.02 -1.82
CA ASP A 38 3.02 24.33 -2.38
C ASP A 38 4.14 23.81 -1.47
N PRO A 39 5.29 23.40 -2.04
CA PRO A 39 6.46 22.97 -1.28
C PRO A 39 6.88 23.98 -0.21
N VAL A 40 7.17 23.47 0.99
CA VAL A 40 7.60 24.29 2.14
C VAL A 40 9.01 23.99 2.61
N VAL A 41 9.57 22.90 2.11
CA VAL A 41 10.96 22.51 2.31
C VAL A 41 11.57 22.08 0.97
N THR A 42 12.89 22.12 0.87
CA THR A 42 13.61 21.55 -0.27
C THR A 42 14.21 20.20 0.13
N CYS A 43 14.68 19.45 -0.87
CA CYS A 43 15.47 18.26 -0.59
C CYS A 43 16.68 18.61 0.30
N PRO A 44 16.96 17.82 1.34
CA PRO A 44 18.10 18.06 2.22
C PRO A 44 19.41 17.90 1.43
N PRO A 45 20.39 18.80 1.56
CA PRO A 45 21.68 18.63 0.89
C PRO A 45 22.39 17.33 1.28
N PRO A 46 23.09 16.64 0.34
CA PRO A 46 23.30 17.02 -1.06
C PRO A 46 22.19 16.54 -2.02
N SER A 47 21.08 16.03 -1.50
CA SER A 47 19.98 15.48 -2.31
C SER A 47 19.37 16.55 -3.22
N LYS A 48 18.97 16.13 -4.41
CA LYS A 48 18.20 16.88 -5.39
C LYS A 48 16.85 16.20 -5.61
N LEU A 49 15.86 16.99 -5.98
CA LEU A 49 14.55 16.46 -6.38
C LEU A 49 14.69 15.84 -7.78
N MET A 50 14.41 14.55 -7.90
CA MET A 50 14.48 13.80 -9.16
C MET A 50 13.33 12.80 -9.22
N ARG A 51 12.80 12.52 -10.42
CA ARG A 51 11.74 11.53 -10.60
C ARG A 51 12.35 10.13 -10.64
N LEU A 52 11.90 9.21 -9.78
CA LEU A 52 12.30 7.81 -9.82
C LEU A 52 11.65 7.11 -11.00
N ASP A 53 12.45 6.85 -12.01
CA ASP A 53 12.08 6.24 -13.27
C ASP A 53 13.07 5.09 -13.58
N PRO A 54 12.64 3.99 -14.23
CA PRO A 54 13.50 2.86 -14.61
C PRO A 54 14.68 3.26 -15.50
N THR A 55 14.53 4.31 -16.31
CA THR A 55 15.62 4.87 -17.13
C THR A 55 16.66 5.63 -16.30
N GLY A 56 16.44 5.73 -15.00
CA GLY A 56 17.25 6.45 -14.04
C GLY A 56 16.58 7.75 -13.62
N PRO A 57 17.04 8.36 -12.51
CA PRO A 57 16.43 9.57 -12.02
C PRO A 57 16.65 10.72 -12.99
N THR A 58 15.57 11.33 -13.48
CA THR A 58 15.62 12.48 -14.39
C THR A 58 15.08 13.73 -13.70
N ALA A 59 15.71 14.88 -13.98
CA ALA A 59 15.22 16.18 -13.50
C ALA A 59 14.10 16.75 -14.39
N HIS A 60 14.05 16.30 -15.65
CA HIS A 60 13.11 16.73 -16.68
C HIS A 60 12.69 15.50 -17.50
N PRO A 61 11.73 14.70 -17.03
CA PRO A 61 11.26 13.56 -17.80
C PRO A 61 10.65 14.05 -19.11
N THR A 62 11.08 13.49 -20.24
CA THR A 62 10.46 13.74 -21.55
C THR A 62 9.15 12.96 -21.71
N GLN A 63 8.91 11.98 -20.84
CA GLN A 63 7.75 11.10 -20.87
C GLN A 63 7.02 11.15 -19.52
N TRP A 64 5.72 11.47 -19.58
CA TRP A 64 4.81 11.44 -18.44
C TRP A 64 4.32 10.01 -18.25
N VAL A 65 5.12 9.19 -17.56
CA VAL A 65 4.68 7.88 -17.11
C VAL A 65 4.15 8.03 -15.69
N ASP A 66 2.88 7.66 -15.50
CA ASP A 66 2.14 7.78 -14.24
C ASP A 66 2.84 7.03 -13.09
N GLY A 67 3.53 5.93 -13.40
CA GLY A 67 4.22 5.10 -12.42
C GLY A 67 5.41 5.76 -11.71
N ALA A 68 6.11 6.71 -12.33
CA ALA A 68 7.34 7.29 -11.79
C ALA A 68 7.04 8.38 -10.74
N LYS A 69 7.72 8.40 -9.58
CA LYS A 69 7.43 9.35 -8.48
C LYS A 69 8.63 10.24 -8.12
N TRP A 70 8.37 11.49 -7.74
CA TRP A 70 9.42 12.42 -7.28
C TRP A 70 10.03 12.00 -5.94
N MET A 71 11.37 12.03 -5.86
CA MET A 71 12.14 11.70 -4.65
C MET A 71 13.36 12.60 -4.48
N CYS A 72 13.86 12.69 -3.24
CA CYS A 72 15.13 13.36 -2.94
C CYS A 72 16.30 12.39 -3.04
N VAL A 73 17.14 12.54 -4.06
CA VAL A 73 18.27 11.62 -4.35
C VAL A 73 19.60 12.39 -4.54
N PRO A 74 20.76 11.84 -4.13
CA PRO A 74 20.91 10.60 -3.36
C PRO A 74 20.19 10.72 -2.02
N PHE A 75 19.69 9.60 -1.49
CA PHE A 75 18.92 9.67 -0.25
C PHE A 75 19.79 10.19 0.91
N PRO A 76 19.30 11.15 1.71
CA PRO A 76 20.08 11.80 2.79
C PRO A 76 20.45 10.84 3.92
N ARG A 77 19.71 9.73 4.05
CA ARG A 77 20.10 8.58 4.86
C ARG A 77 20.35 7.43 3.92
N THR A 78 21.52 6.81 4.04
CA THR A 78 21.81 5.55 3.39
C THR A 78 20.77 4.55 3.89
N ALA A 79 19.93 4.08 2.96
CA ALA A 79 18.99 2.99 3.22
C ALA A 79 19.78 1.83 3.85
N ARG A 80 19.38 1.44 5.07
CA ARG A 80 20.08 0.39 5.83
C ARG A 80 19.66 -0.98 5.29
N PRO A 81 20.55 -1.98 5.28
CA PRO A 81 20.13 -3.35 5.00
C PRO A 81 18.93 -3.76 5.88
N GLY A 82 17.89 -4.31 5.27
CA GLY A 82 16.63 -4.66 5.94
C GLY A 82 15.60 -3.53 6.02
N CYS A 83 15.83 -2.40 5.35
CA CYS A 83 14.78 -1.42 5.09
C CYS A 83 13.70 -1.98 4.16
N VAL A 84 12.52 -1.38 4.23
CA VAL A 84 11.36 -1.74 3.42
C VAL A 84 10.89 -0.55 2.60
N VAL A 85 10.59 -0.77 1.33
CA VAL A 85 9.82 0.14 0.49
C VAL A 85 8.43 -0.46 0.33
N LEU A 86 7.41 0.37 0.54
CA LEU A 86 6.00 -0.01 0.37
C LEU A 86 5.43 0.76 -0.83
N SER A 87 4.62 0.07 -1.63
CA SER A 87 3.86 0.67 -2.73
C SER A 87 2.42 0.20 -2.66
N PHE A 88 1.47 1.14 -2.58
CA PHE A 88 0.04 0.83 -2.54
C PHE A 88 -0.61 1.32 -3.84
N GLY A 89 -1.32 0.40 -4.51
CA GLY A 89 -1.99 0.66 -5.79
C GLY A 89 -1.00 0.83 -6.93
N SER A 90 -0.41 -0.26 -7.43
CA SER A 90 0.49 -0.23 -8.60
C SER A 90 -0.28 -0.10 -9.93
N ASN A 91 -1.50 -0.62 -10.00
CA ASN A 91 -2.29 -0.76 -11.23
C ASN A 91 -1.51 -1.44 -12.38
N ASP A 92 -0.78 -2.52 -12.07
CA ASP A 92 0.15 -3.22 -12.97
C ASP A 92 1.29 -2.35 -13.56
N GLN A 93 1.54 -1.16 -12.99
CA GLN A 93 2.66 -0.27 -13.32
C GLN A 93 3.70 -0.34 -12.19
N PHE A 94 4.90 -0.81 -12.52
CA PHE A 94 5.95 -1.14 -11.54
C PHE A 94 7.22 -0.29 -11.68
N GLU A 95 7.16 0.79 -12.45
CA GLU A 95 8.29 1.66 -12.76
C GLU A 95 8.95 2.23 -11.49
N PHE A 96 8.13 2.60 -10.49
CA PHE A 96 8.61 3.04 -9.19
C PHE A 96 9.31 1.92 -8.42
N GLU A 97 8.73 0.72 -8.41
CA GLU A 97 9.26 -0.45 -7.72
C GLU A 97 10.60 -0.89 -8.31
N GLU A 98 10.73 -0.90 -9.64
CA GLU A 98 11.97 -1.17 -10.36
C GLU A 98 13.04 -0.15 -9.98
N ALA A 99 12.73 1.15 -10.06
CA ALA A 99 13.66 2.19 -9.66
C ALA A 99 14.06 2.08 -8.17
N ALA A 100 13.12 1.71 -7.30
CA ALA A 100 13.39 1.50 -5.87
C ALA A 100 14.31 0.30 -5.62
N LEU A 101 14.15 -0.79 -6.37
CA LEU A 101 15.04 -1.96 -6.33
C LEU A 101 16.46 -1.59 -6.78
N ASP A 102 16.61 -0.76 -7.80
CA ASP A 102 17.92 -0.38 -8.32
C ASP A 102 18.64 0.63 -7.43
N MET A 103 17.90 1.56 -6.83
CA MET A 103 18.47 2.66 -6.07
C MET A 103 18.62 2.38 -4.58
N THR A 104 18.06 1.26 -4.07
CA THR A 104 18.10 0.92 -2.65
C THR A 104 18.42 -0.55 -2.41
N PRO A 105 19.04 -0.88 -1.26
CA PRO A 105 19.18 -2.27 -0.80
C PRO A 105 17.90 -2.78 -0.10
N CYS A 106 16.79 -2.06 -0.15
CA CYS A 106 15.56 -2.44 0.55
C CYS A 106 14.87 -3.62 -0.13
N THR A 107 14.00 -4.30 0.63
CA THR A 107 12.94 -5.12 0.02
C THR A 107 11.76 -4.22 -0.35
N VAL A 108 11.11 -4.52 -1.47
CA VAL A 108 9.96 -3.80 -1.99
C VAL A 108 8.72 -4.67 -1.81
N HIS A 109 7.65 -4.10 -1.28
CA HIS A 109 6.37 -4.78 -1.13
C HIS A 109 5.28 -3.94 -1.78
N THR A 110 4.65 -4.50 -2.80
CA THR A 110 3.52 -3.86 -3.48
C THR A 110 2.22 -4.48 -3.02
N PHE A 111 1.28 -3.66 -2.60
CA PHE A 111 -0.06 -4.04 -2.16
C PHE A 111 -1.07 -3.48 -3.12
N ASP A 112 -1.72 -4.37 -3.86
CA ASP A 112 -2.68 -3.96 -4.86
C ASP A 112 -3.71 -5.08 -5.12
N CYS A 113 -4.96 -4.79 -4.79
CA CYS A 113 -6.09 -5.70 -5.00
C CYS A 113 -6.82 -5.50 -6.34
N THR A 114 -6.39 -4.54 -7.16
CA THR A 114 -7.00 -4.24 -8.45
C THR A 114 -6.47 -5.15 -9.57
N THR A 115 -5.23 -5.60 -9.43
CA THR A 115 -4.56 -6.51 -10.36
C THR A 115 -5.25 -7.88 -10.40
N GLY A 116 -5.37 -8.46 -11.61
CA GLY A 116 -5.99 -9.77 -11.84
C GLY A 116 -7.50 -9.84 -11.70
N MET A 117 -8.16 -8.69 -11.62
CA MET A 117 -9.61 -8.66 -11.68
C MET A 117 -10.20 -8.83 -13.07
N LEU A 118 -9.47 -8.44 -14.11
CA LEU A 118 -9.90 -8.54 -15.50
C LEU A 118 -9.66 -9.92 -16.12
N GLY A 119 -9.34 -10.95 -15.32
CA GLY A 119 -9.19 -12.33 -15.79
C GLY A 119 -7.94 -12.60 -16.63
N ASN A 120 -7.21 -11.56 -17.02
CA ASN A 120 -6.02 -11.62 -17.86
C ASN A 120 -4.74 -11.13 -17.16
N ALA A 121 -4.77 -10.72 -15.90
CA ALA A 121 -3.52 -10.23 -15.30
C ALA A 121 -2.53 -11.38 -15.14
N THR A 122 -1.42 -11.22 -15.84
CA THR A 122 -0.22 -12.05 -15.79
C THR A 122 0.66 -11.69 -14.59
N HIS A 123 0.45 -10.52 -13.98
CA HIS A 123 1.37 -9.94 -12.99
C HIS A 123 0.91 -10.10 -11.53
N PHE A 124 0.56 -11.33 -11.13
CA PHE A 124 0.67 -11.70 -9.70
C PHE A 124 2.10 -12.09 -9.31
N GLU A 125 3.02 -12.01 -10.27
CA GLU A 125 4.41 -12.36 -10.09
C GLU A 125 5.21 -11.14 -9.66
N SER A 126 6.16 -11.36 -8.76
CA SER A 126 7.05 -10.30 -8.31
C SER A 126 8.10 -10.03 -9.39
N ILE A 127 8.25 -8.76 -9.78
CA ILE A 127 9.23 -8.31 -10.78
C ILE A 127 10.70 -8.65 -10.41
N ASP A 128 11.00 -8.81 -9.12
CA ASP A 128 12.26 -9.34 -8.60
C ASP A 128 11.90 -10.42 -7.56
N PRO A 129 12.18 -11.72 -7.82
CA PRO A 129 11.78 -12.81 -6.93
C PRO A 129 12.56 -12.84 -5.60
N VAL A 130 13.64 -12.06 -5.47
CA VAL A 130 14.50 -11.99 -4.30
C VAL A 130 14.09 -10.84 -3.38
N ARG A 131 13.85 -9.66 -3.97
CA ARG A 131 13.66 -8.41 -3.20
C ARG A 131 12.31 -7.76 -3.38
N HIS A 132 11.49 -8.18 -4.34
CA HIS A 132 10.12 -7.71 -4.49
C HIS A 132 9.12 -8.79 -4.06
N THR A 133 8.04 -8.37 -3.41
CA THR A 133 6.89 -9.26 -3.14
C THR A 133 5.60 -8.53 -3.44
N PHE A 134 4.82 -9.11 -4.35
CA PHE A 134 3.49 -8.65 -4.68
C PHE A 134 2.43 -9.24 -3.74
N HIS A 135 1.55 -8.38 -3.21
CA HIS A 135 0.48 -8.73 -2.27
C HIS A 135 -0.88 -8.34 -2.87
N PRO A 136 -1.78 -9.32 -3.13
CA PRO A 136 -3.09 -9.05 -3.71
C PRO A 136 -4.10 -8.58 -2.66
N TYR A 137 -3.71 -7.61 -1.82
CA TYR A 137 -4.52 -7.04 -0.75
C TYR A 137 -4.71 -5.54 -0.97
N CYS A 138 -5.90 -5.04 -0.67
CA CYS A 138 -6.11 -3.61 -0.51
C CYS A 138 -5.52 -3.17 0.84
N VAL A 139 -5.21 -1.89 0.97
CA VAL A 139 -4.80 -1.31 2.26
C VAL A 139 -5.82 -0.27 2.69
N GLY A 140 -6.32 -0.38 3.91
CA GLY A 140 -7.38 0.50 4.42
C GLY A 140 -7.36 0.63 5.94
N SER A 141 -8.44 1.17 6.50
CA SER A 141 -8.59 1.33 7.95
C SER A 141 -8.60 -0.01 8.70
N GLN A 142 -8.32 0.06 9.99
CA GLN A 142 -8.44 -1.06 10.91
C GLN A 142 -9.87 -1.63 10.95
N GLU A 143 -10.88 -0.77 10.82
CA GLU A 143 -12.29 -1.18 10.69
C GLU A 143 -12.53 -1.96 9.39
N MET A 144 -12.12 -1.42 8.24
CA MET A 144 -12.26 -2.11 6.94
C MET A 144 -11.54 -3.46 6.90
N ALA A 145 -10.35 -3.54 7.51
CA ALA A 145 -9.61 -4.79 7.65
C ALA A 145 -10.32 -5.80 8.56
N GLN A 146 -11.06 -5.36 9.58
CA GLN A 146 -11.87 -6.26 10.41
C GLN A 146 -13.12 -6.75 9.68
N GLU A 147 -13.75 -5.89 8.89
CA GLU A 147 -14.90 -6.25 8.06
C GLU A 147 -14.52 -7.21 6.92
N ASN A 148 -13.32 -7.03 6.34
CA ASN A 148 -12.86 -7.73 5.15
C ASN A 148 -11.43 -8.32 5.30
N PRO A 149 -11.17 -9.16 6.32
CA PRO A 149 -9.81 -9.57 6.72
C PRO A 149 -9.05 -10.43 5.71
N THR A 150 -9.74 -10.93 4.68
CA THR A 150 -9.11 -11.71 3.60
C THR A 150 -8.72 -10.86 2.39
N GLN A 151 -9.14 -9.60 2.35
CA GLN A 151 -8.99 -8.71 1.18
C GLN A 151 -8.32 -7.39 1.54
N VAL A 152 -8.56 -6.87 2.75
CA VAL A 152 -8.03 -5.59 3.21
C VAL A 152 -7.08 -5.81 4.39
N LEU A 153 -5.92 -5.17 4.33
CA LEU A 153 -4.98 -5.07 5.45
C LEU A 153 -5.06 -3.68 6.06
N SER A 154 -4.99 -3.61 7.38
CA SER A 154 -4.68 -2.37 8.09
C SER A 154 -3.19 -2.06 8.01
N TRP A 155 -2.77 -0.87 8.46
CA TRP A 155 -1.34 -0.52 8.56
C TRP A 155 -0.53 -1.60 9.30
N GLU A 156 -1.03 -2.08 10.43
CA GLU A 156 -0.37 -3.13 11.22
C GLU A 156 -0.29 -4.46 10.46
N GLY A 157 -1.31 -4.76 9.66
CA GLY A 157 -1.31 -5.90 8.74
C GLY A 157 -0.21 -5.78 7.70
N VAL A 158 -0.10 -4.63 7.05
CA VAL A 158 0.96 -4.34 6.06
C VAL A 158 2.34 -4.47 6.69
N ILE A 159 2.59 -3.83 7.83
CA ILE A 159 3.88 -3.90 8.53
C ILE A 159 4.26 -5.34 8.92
N ARG A 160 3.27 -6.16 9.26
CA ARG A 160 3.48 -7.58 9.57
C ARG A 160 3.82 -8.41 8.33
N GLU A 161 3.12 -8.19 7.22
CA GLU A 161 3.38 -8.90 5.95
C GLU A 161 4.70 -8.46 5.32
N ALA A 162 5.07 -7.19 5.45
CA ALA A 162 6.32 -6.64 4.94
C ALA A 162 7.54 -6.92 5.83
N ARG A 163 7.35 -7.63 6.95
CA ARG A 163 8.46 -7.96 7.85
C ARG A 163 9.37 -8.99 7.15
N PRO A 164 10.70 -8.75 7.07
CA PRO A 164 11.61 -9.75 6.54
C PRO A 164 11.51 -11.04 7.36
N PRO A 165 11.62 -12.21 6.71
CA PRO A 165 11.58 -13.48 7.42
C PRO A 165 12.66 -13.50 8.49
N SER A 166 12.31 -13.97 9.69
CA SER A 166 13.30 -14.06 10.76
C SER A 166 14.50 -14.91 10.29
N PRO A 167 15.74 -14.61 10.74
CA PRO A 167 16.91 -15.42 10.37
C PRO A 167 16.71 -16.92 10.64
N ASP A 168 15.93 -17.25 11.69
CA ASP A 168 15.56 -18.62 12.03
C ASP A 168 14.60 -19.24 10.99
N ALA A 169 13.67 -18.47 10.44
CA ALA A 169 12.78 -18.92 9.37
C ALA A 169 13.56 -19.19 8.07
N VAL A 170 14.56 -18.36 7.76
CA VAL A 170 15.47 -18.59 6.62
C VAL A 170 16.32 -19.84 6.85
N ARG A 171 16.88 -20.01 8.04
CA ARG A 171 17.67 -21.20 8.41
C ARG A 171 16.84 -22.48 8.33
N GLY A 172 15.61 -22.46 8.84
CA GLY A 172 14.69 -23.60 8.79
C GLY A 172 14.33 -23.99 7.35
N ARG A 173 14.14 -23.00 6.45
CA ARG A 173 13.84 -23.27 5.04
C ARG A 173 15.04 -23.89 4.31
N ARG A 174 16.26 -23.39 4.55
CA ARG A 174 17.48 -23.97 3.97
C ARG A 174 17.72 -25.41 4.44
N LEU A 175 17.37 -25.73 5.69
CA LEU A 175 17.43 -27.11 6.19
C LEU A 175 16.37 -28.01 5.54
N GLN A 176 15.16 -27.52 5.30
CA GLN A 176 14.12 -28.28 4.59
C GLN A 176 14.45 -28.51 3.12
N GLU A 177 14.93 -27.49 2.41
CA GLU A 177 15.37 -27.61 1.01
C GLU A 177 16.59 -28.53 0.88
N GLY A 178 17.51 -28.49 1.85
CA GLY A 178 18.64 -29.41 1.90
C GLY A 178 18.23 -30.88 2.10
N HIS A 179 17.17 -31.14 2.88
CA HIS A 179 16.65 -32.51 3.08
C HIS A 179 15.90 -33.03 1.84
N LEU A 180 15.08 -32.19 1.20
CA LEU A 180 14.42 -32.60 -0.05
C LEU A 180 15.42 -32.78 -1.20
N GLY A 181 16.52 -32.01 -1.23
CA GLY A 181 17.58 -32.18 -2.22
C GLY A 181 18.34 -33.50 -2.06
N SER A 182 18.57 -33.97 -0.82
CA SER A 182 19.25 -35.26 -0.59
C SER A 182 18.37 -36.45 -0.93
N ASP A 183 17.06 -36.38 -0.66
CA ASP A 183 16.15 -37.51 -0.93
C ASP A 183 15.94 -37.72 -2.44
N ILE A 184 15.88 -36.64 -3.22
CA ILE A 184 15.76 -36.71 -4.70
C ILE A 184 17.05 -37.22 -5.34
N ALA A 185 18.23 -36.83 -4.83
CA ALA A 185 19.50 -37.35 -5.33
C ALA A 185 19.63 -38.87 -5.08
N THR A 186 19.13 -39.34 -3.93
CA THR A 186 19.18 -40.77 -3.57
C THR A 186 18.20 -41.61 -4.41
N GLU A 187 17.00 -41.08 -4.73
CA GLU A 187 16.06 -41.75 -5.64
C GLU A 187 16.52 -41.73 -7.11
N ALA A 188 17.21 -40.68 -7.56
CA ALA A 188 17.76 -40.60 -8.91
C ALA A 188 18.92 -41.59 -9.12
N GLU A 189 19.81 -41.75 -8.13
CA GLU A 189 20.87 -42.78 -8.17
C GLU A 189 20.30 -44.21 -8.09
N ALA A 190 19.24 -44.44 -7.31
CA ALA A 190 18.56 -45.73 -7.25
C ALA A 190 17.84 -46.09 -8.58
N ALA A 191 17.28 -45.09 -9.28
CA ALA A 191 16.64 -45.29 -10.57
C ALA A 191 17.66 -45.58 -11.70
N LEU A 192 18.85 -44.95 -11.66
CA LEU A 192 19.94 -45.22 -12.62
C LEU A 192 20.53 -46.62 -12.46
N HIS A 193 20.51 -47.20 -11.25
CA HIS A 193 21.00 -48.56 -11.01
C HIS A 193 20.01 -49.66 -11.45
N MET A 194 18.74 -49.32 -11.71
CA MET A 194 17.73 -50.29 -12.15
C MET A 194 17.57 -50.39 -13.67
N THR A 195 18.05 -49.42 -14.43
CA THR A 195 18.13 -49.51 -15.89
C THR A 195 19.49 -50.09 -16.25
N GLY A 196 19.60 -51.42 -16.26
CA GLY A 196 20.79 -52.15 -16.71
C GLY A 196 21.09 -51.92 -18.19
N VAL A 197 21.55 -50.73 -18.55
CA VAL A 197 21.98 -50.37 -19.90
C VAL A 197 23.49 -50.54 -19.93
N THR A 198 23.93 -51.74 -20.31
CA THR A 198 25.30 -51.98 -20.75
C THR A 198 25.53 -51.33 -22.12
N GLU A 199 26.70 -50.72 -22.23
CA GLU A 199 27.29 -50.04 -23.38
C GLU A 199 27.00 -50.68 -24.75
N ALA A 200 26.63 -49.84 -25.72
CA ALA A 200 27.05 -49.98 -27.13
C ALA A 200 26.70 -48.73 -27.94
N GLY A 201 27.69 -48.21 -28.69
CA GLY A 201 27.47 -47.69 -30.04
C GLY A 201 27.39 -46.18 -30.23
N GLU A 202 28.26 -45.70 -31.12
CA GLU A 202 28.50 -44.33 -31.59
C GLU A 202 27.35 -43.71 -32.40
N ASP A 203 27.43 -42.38 -32.51
CA ASP A 203 26.93 -41.47 -33.57
C ASP A 203 25.44 -41.50 -33.96
N VAL A 204 24.68 -40.49 -33.50
CA VAL A 204 23.76 -39.68 -34.35
C VAL A 204 23.58 -38.29 -33.73
N ASP A 205 24.02 -37.26 -34.46
CA ASP A 205 23.73 -35.83 -34.24
C ASP A 205 22.25 -35.48 -34.50
N ASP A 206 21.80 -34.37 -33.90
CA ASP A 206 20.58 -33.59 -34.21
C ASP A 206 19.20 -34.23 -33.91
N GLU A 207 18.70 -34.13 -32.66
CA GLU A 207 17.28 -33.77 -32.35
C GLU A 207 16.93 -33.70 -30.85
N VAL A 208 17.71 -33.02 -30.00
CA VAL A 208 17.31 -32.79 -28.59
C VAL A 208 17.45 -31.32 -28.19
N ALA A 209 16.57 -30.48 -28.74
CA ALA A 209 16.40 -29.09 -28.31
C ALA A 209 14.94 -28.70 -27.95
N LEU A 210 13.98 -29.63 -27.93
CA LEU A 210 12.57 -29.26 -27.73
C LEU A 210 11.77 -30.18 -26.79
N ALA A 211 12.30 -30.47 -25.58
CA ALA A 211 11.53 -31.19 -24.55
C ALA A 211 11.88 -30.80 -23.10
N ARG A 212 12.24 -29.53 -22.84
CA ARG A 212 12.49 -29.01 -21.46
C ARG A 212 11.53 -27.89 -21.03
N GLY A 213 10.34 -27.81 -21.62
CA GLY A 213 9.35 -26.81 -21.25
C GLY A 213 7.97 -27.42 -21.01
N LYS A 214 7.69 -27.77 -19.75
CA LYS A 214 6.35 -27.75 -19.09
C LYS A 214 6.39 -28.55 -17.78
N GLY A 215 7.13 -28.05 -16.80
CA GLY A 215 6.93 -28.42 -15.40
C GLY A 215 5.66 -27.75 -14.88
N LEU A 216 4.51 -28.41 -15.02
CA LEU A 216 3.27 -28.05 -14.34
C LEU A 216 3.37 -28.50 -12.87
N VAL A 217 4.08 -27.73 -12.05
CA VAL A 217 4.12 -27.94 -10.59
C VAL A 217 3.72 -26.64 -9.89
N GLY A 218 2.63 -26.70 -9.10
CA GLY A 218 2.65 -26.00 -7.81
C GLY A 218 1.69 -24.85 -7.50
N GLY A 219 0.68 -24.50 -8.31
CA GLY A 219 -0.21 -23.35 -8.02
C GLY A 219 -1.24 -23.47 -6.88
N ARG A 220 -1.13 -24.42 -5.93
CA ARG A 220 -2.22 -24.73 -4.97
C ARG A 220 -1.89 -24.63 -3.47
N TRP A 221 -0.71 -24.17 -3.09
CA TRP A 221 -0.26 -24.24 -1.68
C TRP A 221 -0.58 -23.03 -0.79
N TRP A 222 -0.98 -21.88 -1.35
CA TRP A 222 -1.09 -20.63 -0.56
C TRP A 222 -2.37 -20.50 0.29
N ARG A 223 -3.48 -21.18 -0.04
CA ARG A 223 -4.79 -20.93 0.61
C ARG A 223 -4.99 -21.54 2.01
N ARG A 224 -4.13 -22.44 2.50
CA ARG A 224 -4.34 -23.12 3.80
C ARG A 224 -3.67 -22.48 5.01
N ARG A 225 -2.81 -21.47 4.83
CA ARG A 225 -1.94 -20.99 5.92
C ARG A 225 -2.54 -19.92 6.84
N LEU A 226 -3.60 -19.22 6.42
CA LEU A 226 -4.13 -18.06 7.15
C LEU A 226 -5.26 -18.37 8.16
N LEU A 227 -6.00 -19.48 7.98
CA LEU A 227 -7.13 -19.80 8.87
C LEU A 227 -6.73 -20.34 10.27
N GLN A 228 -5.44 -20.54 10.56
CA GLN A 228 -4.96 -20.98 11.88
C GLN A 228 -4.26 -19.88 12.70
N ARG A 229 -4.12 -18.64 12.20
CA ARG A 229 -3.40 -17.56 12.91
C ARG A 229 -4.27 -16.41 13.41
N GLY A 230 -5.59 -16.43 13.15
CA GLY A 230 -6.56 -15.45 13.66
C GLY A 230 -6.94 -15.61 15.14
N GLY A 231 -5.99 -15.98 16.00
CA GLY A 231 -6.22 -16.04 17.45
C GLY A 231 -6.33 -14.63 18.01
N LEU A 232 -7.56 -14.22 18.37
CA LEU A 232 -7.83 -13.10 19.27
C LEU A 232 -6.85 -13.12 20.45
N TRP A 233 -6.03 -12.07 20.57
CA TRP A 233 -5.21 -11.82 21.75
C TRP A 233 -6.13 -11.49 22.94
N ALA A 234 -6.70 -12.53 23.56
CA ALA A 234 -7.30 -12.41 24.88
C ALA A 234 -6.18 -12.48 25.93
N GLY A 235 -6.11 -11.45 26.79
CA GLY A 235 -5.08 -11.31 27.81
C GLY A 235 -5.05 -12.48 28.79
N GLY A 236 -4.10 -13.39 28.61
CA GLY A 236 -3.73 -14.43 29.56
C GLY A 236 -2.53 -14.00 30.40
N GLY A 237 -2.65 -14.16 31.72
CA GLY A 237 -1.71 -13.72 32.74
C GLY A 237 -0.24 -14.11 32.53
N SER A 238 0.61 -13.18 32.94
CA SER A 238 2.06 -13.13 32.86
C SER A 238 2.79 -14.32 33.48
N SER A 239 3.62 -14.99 32.66
CA SER A 239 4.92 -15.48 33.13
C SER A 239 6.01 -14.68 32.41
N GLY A 240 6.79 -13.92 33.20
CA GLY A 240 7.65 -12.83 32.78
C GLY A 240 8.91 -13.21 32.02
N ARG A 241 8.78 -13.79 30.82
CA ARG A 241 9.82 -13.63 29.79
C ARG A 241 9.52 -12.35 29.04
N SER A 242 10.35 -11.33 29.27
CA SER A 242 10.47 -10.15 28.42
C SER A 242 10.73 -10.63 26.99
N ARG A 243 9.66 -10.89 26.23
CA ARG A 243 9.74 -11.02 24.79
C ARG A 243 10.26 -9.69 24.32
N ARG A 244 11.54 -9.64 23.92
CA ARG A 244 12.07 -8.53 23.15
C ARG A 244 11.04 -8.25 22.07
N ARG A 245 10.34 -7.12 22.18
CA ARG A 245 9.45 -6.65 21.12
C ARG A 245 10.33 -6.55 19.89
N GLU A 246 10.16 -7.47 18.95
CA GLU A 246 10.79 -7.37 17.65
C GLU A 246 10.38 -6.01 17.09
N SER A 247 11.36 -5.16 16.82
CA SER A 247 11.14 -3.84 16.25
C SER A 247 10.35 -3.99 14.95
N ALA A 248 9.40 -3.09 14.71
CA ALA A 248 8.77 -2.99 13.40
C ALA A 248 9.86 -2.76 12.33
N PRO A 249 9.67 -3.27 11.09
CA PRO A 249 10.55 -2.93 9.99
C PRO A 249 10.65 -1.40 9.83
N GLU A 250 11.85 -0.94 9.45
CA GLU A 250 12.05 0.47 9.08
C GLU A 250 11.49 0.66 7.67
N VAL A 251 10.29 1.23 7.57
CA VAL A 251 9.75 1.68 6.28
C VAL A 251 10.53 2.90 5.85
N PHE A 252 11.26 2.77 4.75
CA PHE A 252 12.09 3.83 4.21
C PHE A 252 11.26 4.74 3.32
N ILE A 253 10.57 4.16 2.34
CA ILE A 253 9.72 4.87 1.38
C ILE A 253 8.33 4.23 1.40
N LEU A 254 7.30 5.06 1.37
CA LEU A 254 5.94 4.65 1.06
C LEU A 254 5.48 5.44 -0.17
N LYS A 255 5.14 4.73 -1.24
CA LYS A 255 4.35 5.23 -2.38
C LYS A 255 2.89 4.82 -2.18
N ILE A 256 1.96 5.75 -2.34
CA ILE A 256 0.54 5.50 -2.13
C ILE A 256 -0.29 6.30 -3.13
N ASP A 257 -1.09 5.59 -3.94
CA ASP A 257 -2.09 6.21 -4.79
C ASP A 257 -3.42 6.19 -4.04
N VAL A 258 -3.88 7.37 -3.63
CA VAL A 258 -5.03 7.55 -2.77
C VAL A 258 -6.27 7.67 -3.64
N GLU A 259 -6.95 6.53 -3.85
CA GLU A 259 -8.15 6.42 -4.69
C GLU A 259 -9.42 6.08 -3.91
N GLY A 260 -9.31 5.60 -2.65
CA GLY A 260 -10.47 5.29 -1.83
C GLY A 260 -10.16 4.86 -0.40
N PHE A 261 -9.67 3.63 -0.23
CA PHE A 261 -9.48 3.00 1.10
C PHE A 261 -8.37 3.67 1.92
N GLU A 262 -7.41 4.24 1.22
CA GLU A 262 -6.17 4.81 1.73
C GLU A 262 -6.42 6.07 2.55
N TRP A 263 -7.51 6.80 2.29
CA TRP A 263 -7.90 7.99 3.05
C TRP A 263 -8.01 7.72 4.55
N GLN A 264 -8.69 6.64 4.89
CA GLN A 264 -8.93 6.30 6.29
C GLN A 264 -7.67 5.75 6.96
N LEU A 265 -6.86 5.00 6.20
CA LEU A 265 -5.57 4.48 6.66
C LEU A 265 -4.68 5.58 7.24
N ILE A 266 -4.51 6.69 6.50
CA ILE A 266 -3.65 7.80 6.92
C ILE A 266 -4.19 8.47 8.20
N SER A 267 -5.51 8.55 8.36
CA SER A 267 -6.12 9.19 9.53
C SER A 267 -5.97 8.40 10.84
N GLU A 268 -5.66 7.11 10.75
CA GLU A 268 -5.36 6.25 11.90
C GLU A 268 -3.91 6.39 12.38
N TRP A 269 -3.05 7.07 11.62
CA TRP A 269 -1.67 7.27 12.03
C TRP A 269 -1.58 8.23 13.22
N GLY A 270 -0.64 7.95 14.10
CA GLY A 270 -0.34 8.74 15.28
C GLY A 270 1.17 8.85 15.47
N PRO A 271 1.62 9.67 16.43
CA PRO A 271 3.05 9.81 16.74
C PRO A 271 3.74 8.47 17.07
N ASP A 272 2.97 7.55 17.65
CA ASP A 272 3.44 6.22 18.06
C ASP A 272 3.19 5.13 17.02
N THR A 273 2.67 5.47 15.84
CA THR A 273 2.43 4.48 14.78
C THR A 273 3.76 3.85 14.37
N PRO A 274 3.91 2.52 14.49
CA PRO A 274 5.16 1.86 14.21
C PRO A 274 5.45 1.92 12.72
N GLY A 275 6.73 2.13 12.39
CA GLY A 275 7.21 2.04 11.02
C GLY A 275 6.71 3.15 10.09
N LEU A 276 6.31 4.33 10.60
CA LEU A 276 6.01 5.47 9.73
C LEU A 276 7.18 5.79 8.78
N PRO A 277 6.93 6.01 7.48
CA PRO A 277 7.97 6.13 6.47
C PRO A 277 8.87 7.36 6.66
N ALA A 278 10.09 7.31 6.13
CA ALA A 278 10.97 8.48 6.05
C ALA A 278 10.58 9.41 4.89
N PHE A 279 10.19 8.80 3.76
CA PHE A 279 9.69 9.46 2.56
C PHE A 279 8.29 8.97 2.23
N LEU A 280 7.39 9.89 1.94
CA LEU A 280 6.02 9.61 1.62
C LEU A 280 5.69 10.26 0.27
N ALA A 281 5.59 9.45 -0.77
CA ALA A 281 5.14 9.85 -2.10
C ALA A 281 3.65 9.53 -2.21
N ILE A 282 2.80 10.55 -2.27
CA ILE A 282 1.34 10.41 -2.29
C ILE A 282 0.83 10.94 -3.62
N GLU A 283 0.06 10.15 -4.34
CA GLU A 283 -0.78 10.63 -5.43
C GLU A 283 -2.23 10.74 -4.96
N ILE A 284 -2.86 11.89 -5.18
CA ILE A 284 -4.20 12.19 -4.68
C ILE A 284 -5.14 12.32 -5.84
N HIS A 285 -6.00 11.32 -6.01
CA HIS A 285 -6.97 11.27 -7.09
C HIS A 285 -8.22 12.06 -6.70
N ASN A 286 -8.61 13.06 -7.53
CA ASN A 286 -9.75 13.94 -7.28
C ASN A 286 -10.91 13.69 -8.26
N TRP A 287 -11.08 12.45 -8.73
CA TRP A 287 -12.12 12.14 -9.72
C TRP A 287 -13.52 12.38 -9.16
N VAL A 288 -14.28 13.22 -9.86
CA VAL A 288 -15.64 13.65 -9.49
C VAL A 288 -16.71 12.65 -9.96
N GLU A 289 -16.35 11.65 -10.78
CA GLU A 289 -17.31 10.77 -11.45
C GLU A 289 -17.09 9.27 -11.29
N LYS A 290 -18.23 8.59 -11.33
CA LYS A 290 -18.51 7.22 -10.95
C LYS A 290 -17.82 6.23 -11.89
N PHE A 291 -16.73 5.60 -11.44
CA PHE A 291 -16.48 4.22 -11.83
C PHE A 291 -17.47 3.33 -11.09
N THR A 292 -18.74 3.35 -11.48
CA THR A 292 -19.62 2.23 -11.17
C THR A 292 -19.08 1.05 -11.97
N LEU A 293 -18.28 0.19 -11.33
CA LEU A 293 -18.11 -1.17 -11.80
C LEU A 293 -19.53 -1.74 -11.90
N THR A 294 -20.10 -1.74 -13.10
CA THR A 294 -21.33 -2.47 -13.40
C THR A 294 -20.96 -3.94 -13.29
N VAL A 295 -20.95 -4.45 -12.08
CA VAL A 295 -20.95 -5.89 -11.84
C VAL A 295 -22.25 -6.37 -12.49
N PRO A 296 -22.20 -7.15 -13.59
CA PRO A 296 -23.42 -7.65 -14.19
C PRO A 296 -24.15 -8.47 -13.12
N PRO A 297 -25.49 -8.33 -13.00
CA PRO A 297 -26.24 -9.08 -12.01
C PRO A 297 -25.93 -10.58 -12.18
N PRO A 298 -25.76 -11.33 -11.07
CA PRO A 298 -25.47 -12.75 -11.17
C PRO A 298 -26.56 -13.42 -12.01
N PRO A 299 -26.20 -14.32 -12.95
CA PRO A 299 -27.19 -15.00 -13.76
C PRO A 299 -28.17 -15.75 -12.85
N PRO A 300 -29.49 -15.77 -13.18
CA PRO A 300 -30.49 -16.40 -12.34
C PRO A 300 -30.14 -17.87 -12.09
N PRO A 301 -30.37 -18.40 -10.89
CA PRO A 301 -30.06 -19.80 -10.60
C PRO A 301 -30.89 -20.71 -11.53
N PRO A 302 -30.26 -21.71 -12.17
CA PRO A 302 -31.02 -22.69 -12.94
C PRO A 302 -31.92 -23.50 -11.99
N ARG A 303 -33.20 -23.63 -12.34
CA ARG A 303 -34.20 -24.39 -11.57
C ARG A 303 -33.77 -25.88 -11.50
N PRO A 304 -33.70 -26.52 -10.32
CA PRO A 304 -33.07 -27.83 -10.22
C PRO A 304 -34.03 -28.99 -10.49
N ARG A 305 -33.54 -29.98 -11.25
CA ARG A 305 -33.89 -31.40 -11.13
C ARG A 305 -32.58 -32.20 -11.22
N TYR A 306 -31.83 -32.36 -10.13
CA TYR A 306 -30.58 -33.12 -10.19
C TYR A 306 -30.22 -33.94 -8.95
N SER A 307 -29.49 -35.03 -9.21
CA SER A 307 -29.02 -36.10 -8.32
C SER A 307 -27.83 -35.73 -7.42
N ALA A 308 -27.41 -36.63 -6.53
CA ALA A 308 -26.37 -36.41 -5.51
C ALA A 308 -24.99 -35.94 -6.07
N LEU A 309 -24.57 -36.40 -7.25
CA LEU A 309 -23.32 -35.93 -7.90
C LEU A 309 -23.43 -34.45 -8.31
N ALA A 310 -24.62 -34.03 -8.74
CA ALA A 310 -24.89 -32.64 -9.05
C ALA A 310 -24.90 -31.78 -7.80
N TRP A 311 -25.30 -32.31 -6.63
CA TRP A 311 -25.23 -31.60 -5.35
C TRP A 311 -23.79 -31.32 -4.91
N TRP A 312 -22.87 -32.28 -5.08
CA TRP A 312 -21.44 -32.07 -4.81
C TRP A 312 -20.81 -31.02 -5.75
N LEU A 313 -21.11 -31.10 -7.05
CA LEU A 313 -20.69 -30.08 -8.02
C LEU A 313 -21.35 -28.71 -7.74
N TYR A 314 -22.59 -28.69 -7.25
CA TYR A 314 -23.27 -27.48 -6.81
C TYR A 314 -22.61 -26.88 -5.57
N GLY A 315 -22.15 -27.69 -4.61
CA GLY A 315 -21.42 -27.22 -3.43
C GLY A 315 -20.11 -26.52 -3.79
N LYS A 316 -19.35 -27.05 -4.76
CA LYS A 316 -18.15 -26.37 -5.31
C LYS A 316 -18.50 -25.09 -6.07
N ARG A 317 -19.61 -25.06 -6.81
CA ARG A 317 -20.06 -23.85 -7.51
C ARG A 317 -20.63 -22.79 -6.57
N ALA A 318 -21.30 -23.20 -5.49
CA ALA A 318 -21.85 -22.31 -4.46
C ALA A 318 -20.74 -21.63 -3.66
N THR A 319 -19.69 -22.36 -3.29
CA THR A 319 -18.49 -21.79 -2.64
C THR A 319 -17.75 -20.81 -3.56
N MET A 320 -17.61 -21.11 -4.86
CA MET A 320 -17.08 -20.15 -5.83
C MET A 320 -17.97 -18.93 -6.02
N ARG A 321 -19.31 -19.08 -6.03
CA ARG A 321 -20.26 -17.96 -6.12
C ARG A 321 -20.24 -17.08 -4.87
N ALA A 322 -20.16 -17.65 -3.68
CA ALA A 322 -20.04 -16.90 -2.44
C ALA A 322 -18.73 -16.10 -2.39
N SER A 323 -17.62 -16.68 -2.86
CA SER A 323 -16.35 -15.96 -3.01
C SER A 323 -16.42 -14.83 -4.03
N ARG A 324 -17.18 -15.00 -5.13
CA ARG A 324 -17.42 -13.92 -6.10
C ARG A 324 -18.31 -12.82 -5.51
N ALA A 325 -19.42 -13.16 -4.88
CA ALA A 325 -20.35 -12.17 -4.31
C ALA A 325 -19.71 -11.33 -3.19
N SER A 326 -18.90 -11.95 -2.31
CA SER A 326 -18.12 -11.21 -1.30
C SER A 326 -17.09 -10.27 -1.95
N ARG A 327 -16.45 -10.72 -3.04
CA ARG A 327 -15.53 -9.88 -3.81
C ARG A 327 -16.25 -8.74 -4.52
N ASP A 328 -17.37 -9.01 -5.17
CA ASP A 328 -18.20 -8.00 -5.84
C ASP A 328 -18.73 -6.95 -4.85
N ALA A 329 -19.05 -7.35 -3.62
CA ALA A 329 -19.45 -6.42 -2.56
C ALA A 329 -18.30 -5.52 -2.08
N VAL A 330 -17.09 -6.08 -1.90
CA VAL A 330 -15.90 -5.28 -1.58
C VAL A 330 -15.56 -4.34 -2.74
N LEU A 331 -15.75 -4.77 -3.99
CA LEU A 331 -15.56 -3.92 -5.15
C LEU A 331 -16.65 -2.86 -5.30
N ALA A 332 -17.89 -3.17 -4.96
CA ALA A 332 -18.96 -2.18 -4.87
C ALA A 332 -18.68 -1.15 -3.76
N ALA A 333 -18.01 -1.55 -2.68
CA ALA A 333 -17.51 -0.63 -1.65
C ALA A 333 -16.29 0.17 -2.15
N ALA A 334 -15.32 -0.48 -2.80
CA ALA A 334 -14.12 0.14 -3.40
C ALA A 334 -14.47 1.17 -4.48
N SER A 335 -15.49 0.85 -5.28
CA SER A 335 -15.95 1.67 -6.41
C SER A 335 -16.79 2.88 -5.97
N LYS A 336 -17.19 2.97 -4.69
CA LYS A 336 -17.66 4.24 -4.14
C LYS A 336 -16.45 5.14 -3.90
N ARG A 337 -15.89 5.64 -4.99
CA ARG A 337 -14.88 6.70 -4.97
C ARG A 337 -15.47 7.87 -4.17
N GLN A 338 -14.85 8.14 -3.02
CA GLN A 338 -15.24 9.26 -2.19
C GLN A 338 -14.74 10.53 -2.88
N ARG A 339 -15.64 11.49 -3.12
CA ARG A 339 -15.19 12.83 -3.51
C ARG A 339 -14.40 13.40 -2.35
N VAL A 340 -13.17 13.80 -2.64
CA VAL A 340 -12.29 14.42 -1.66
C VAL A 340 -12.59 15.90 -1.65
N TYR A 341 -13.16 16.37 -0.55
CA TYR A 341 -13.40 17.80 -0.40
C TYR A 341 -12.08 18.50 -0.02
N GLY A 342 -11.90 19.74 -0.50
CA GLY A 342 -10.70 20.52 -0.16
C GLY A 342 -10.45 20.66 1.35
N GLY A 343 -11.52 20.64 2.16
CA GLY A 343 -11.44 20.61 3.63
C GLY A 343 -10.91 19.30 4.20
N GLU A 344 -11.32 18.15 3.66
CA GLU A 344 -10.79 16.83 4.07
C GLU A 344 -9.31 16.73 3.71
N LEU A 345 -8.95 17.16 2.51
CA LEU A 345 -7.56 17.20 2.08
C LEU A 345 -6.71 18.09 3.00
N SER A 346 -7.24 19.25 3.37
CA SER A 346 -6.56 20.17 4.29
C SER A 346 -6.33 19.54 5.67
N LEU A 347 -7.33 18.82 6.18
CA LEU A 347 -7.22 18.09 7.45
C LEU A 347 -6.20 16.96 7.36
N MET A 348 -6.12 16.26 6.23
CA MET A 348 -5.10 15.23 6.01
C MET A 348 -3.69 15.83 6.01
N PHE A 349 -3.44 16.90 5.26
CA PHE A 349 -2.11 17.53 5.25
C PHE A 349 -1.75 18.16 6.59
N LEU A 350 -2.72 18.72 7.31
CA LEU A 350 -2.51 19.19 8.69
C LEU A 350 -2.15 18.03 9.62
N HIS A 351 -2.80 16.88 9.46
CA HIS A 351 -2.48 15.67 10.20
C HIS A 351 -1.06 15.18 9.89
N LEU A 352 -0.67 15.09 8.62
CA LEU A 352 0.68 14.73 8.20
C LEU A 352 1.73 15.72 8.73
N ALA A 353 1.43 17.03 8.73
CA ALA A 353 2.28 18.06 9.33
C ALA A 353 2.57 17.76 10.81
N ARG A 354 1.54 17.38 11.57
CA ARG A 354 1.64 17.03 12.99
C ARG A 354 2.42 15.75 13.24
N LEU A 355 2.40 14.82 12.29
CA LEU A 355 3.28 13.64 12.30
C LEU A 355 4.73 13.96 11.90
N GLY A 356 5.01 15.22 11.59
CA GLY A 356 6.34 15.73 11.23
C GLY A 356 6.65 15.66 9.74
N TYR A 357 5.67 15.49 8.86
CA TYR A 357 5.88 15.51 7.42
C TYR A 357 5.83 16.92 6.86
N ALA A 358 6.76 17.23 5.96
CA ALA A 358 6.78 18.49 5.23
C ALA A 358 6.80 18.24 3.72
N ILE A 359 6.05 19.04 2.97
CA ILE A 359 5.96 18.93 1.51
C ILE A 359 7.25 19.46 0.88
N VAL A 360 7.88 18.61 0.07
CA VAL A 360 9.08 18.92 -0.73
C VAL A 360 8.75 19.21 -2.18
N SER A 361 7.76 18.52 -2.72
CA SER A 361 7.33 18.67 -4.11
C SER A 361 5.82 18.54 -4.20
N ARG A 362 5.25 19.29 -5.13
CA ARG A 362 3.92 19.07 -5.69
C ARG A 362 4.05 19.05 -7.19
N GLU A 363 3.38 18.09 -7.82
CA GLU A 363 3.16 18.08 -9.26
C GLU A 363 1.68 17.83 -9.53
N ASP A 364 1.04 18.77 -10.22
CA ASP A 364 -0.34 18.61 -10.65
C ASP A 364 -0.32 17.85 -11.99
N ASN A 365 -0.97 16.68 -12.06
CA ASN A 365 -0.93 15.86 -13.26
C ASN A 365 -1.67 16.59 -14.40
N PRO A 366 -0.99 16.96 -15.50
CA PRO A 366 -1.60 17.74 -16.58
C PRO A 366 -2.61 16.91 -17.38
N ASN A 367 -2.57 15.58 -17.28
CA ASN A 367 -3.51 14.69 -17.94
C ASN A 367 -4.88 14.78 -17.25
N GLY A 368 -5.61 15.85 -17.52
CA GLY A 368 -6.96 15.99 -17.00
C GLY A 368 -7.87 14.83 -17.41
N ASP A 369 -9.02 14.75 -16.75
CA ASP A 369 -10.12 13.91 -17.22
C ASP A 369 -10.55 14.29 -18.65
N HIS A 370 -11.51 13.57 -19.22
CA HIS A 370 -12.03 13.88 -20.56
C HIS A 370 -12.60 15.32 -20.68
N GLU A 371 -12.79 16.03 -19.57
CA GLU A 371 -13.24 17.42 -19.49
C GLU A 371 -12.10 18.42 -19.24
N GLY A 372 -10.84 17.96 -19.22
CA GLY A 372 -9.66 18.78 -18.97
C GLY A 372 -9.48 19.21 -17.50
N LYS A 373 -10.17 18.58 -16.55
CA LYS A 373 -9.98 18.84 -15.11
C LYS A 373 -8.84 17.99 -14.59
N LEU A 374 -7.96 18.58 -13.78
CA LEU A 374 -6.87 17.86 -13.11
C LEU A 374 -7.38 16.57 -12.46
N CYS A 375 -6.83 15.43 -12.89
CA CYS A 375 -7.22 14.13 -12.41
C CYS A 375 -6.71 13.85 -10.99
N CYS A 376 -5.46 14.24 -10.74
CA CYS A 376 -4.73 13.98 -9.51
C CYS A 376 -3.60 15.00 -9.33
N ALA A 377 -3.02 14.98 -8.14
CA ALA A 377 -1.78 15.67 -7.84
C ALA A 377 -0.87 14.76 -7.03
N GLU A 378 0.41 14.76 -7.38
CA GLU A 378 1.47 14.05 -6.69
C GLU A 378 2.18 14.95 -5.69
N PHE A 379 2.47 14.39 -4.53
CA PHE A 379 3.17 15.06 -3.44
C PHE A 379 4.33 14.21 -2.96
N LEU A 380 5.50 14.82 -2.84
CA LEU A 380 6.60 14.25 -2.07
C LEU A 380 6.63 14.91 -0.71
N LEU A 381 6.49 14.13 0.36
CA LEU A 381 6.69 14.56 1.72
C LEU A 381 7.91 13.87 2.34
N ILE A 382 8.63 14.60 3.19
CA ILE A 382 9.72 14.07 4.01
C ILE A 382 9.40 14.23 5.48
N ARG A 383 9.78 13.22 6.27
CA ARG A 383 9.64 13.30 7.72
C ARG A 383 10.76 14.13 8.33
N VAL A 384 10.42 15.36 8.74
CA VAL A 384 11.30 16.30 9.43
C VAL A 384 11.28 15.99 10.93
N ARG A 385 12.07 14.99 11.33
CA ARG A 385 12.16 14.61 12.76
C ARG A 385 12.65 15.79 13.62
N GLY A 386 11.96 16.00 14.75
CA GLY A 386 12.39 16.89 15.84
C GLY A 386 13.71 16.42 16.46
N PRO A 387 14.59 17.32 16.98
CA PRO A 387 15.68 16.88 17.87
C PRO A 387 15.18 16.19 19.14
N GLU A 388 13.88 16.32 19.47
CA GLU A 388 13.27 15.82 20.69
C GLU A 388 12.61 14.44 20.57
N GLU A 389 12.74 13.73 19.44
CA GLU A 389 12.10 12.43 19.17
C GLU A 389 12.63 11.24 20.04
N GLY A 390 13.25 11.54 21.17
CA GLY A 390 13.58 10.60 22.25
C GLY A 390 13.17 11.06 23.64
N ARG A 391 12.46 12.19 23.77
CA ARG A 391 11.94 12.70 25.05
C ARG A 391 10.46 12.33 25.19
N PRO A 392 10.07 11.53 26.20
CA PRO A 392 8.67 11.35 26.55
C PRO A 392 8.02 12.72 26.79
N GLY A 393 6.93 13.04 26.06
CA GLY A 393 6.20 14.31 26.21
C GLY A 393 6.60 15.45 25.26
N ALA A 394 7.56 15.27 24.35
CA ALA A 394 7.95 16.32 23.38
C ALA A 394 6.85 16.72 22.38
N TRP A 395 5.77 15.93 22.33
CA TRP A 395 4.60 16.18 21.48
C TRP A 395 3.32 16.25 22.32
N ASP A 396 3.38 16.85 23.52
CA ASP A 396 2.17 17.14 24.29
C ASP A 396 1.37 18.29 23.65
N TRP A 397 0.67 17.95 22.57
CA TRP A 397 -0.23 18.83 21.84
C TRP A 397 -1.62 18.89 22.45
N SER A 398 -1.86 18.23 23.60
CA SER A 398 -3.15 18.23 24.28
C SER A 398 -3.60 19.66 24.60
N HIS A 399 -2.67 20.54 24.92
CA HIS A 399 -2.94 21.96 25.16
C HIS A 399 -3.40 22.71 23.90
N TRP A 400 -2.81 22.40 22.74
CA TRP A 400 -3.19 23.02 21.45
C TRP A 400 -4.52 22.49 20.93
N PHE A 401 -4.79 21.18 21.05
CA PHE A 401 -6.10 20.61 20.71
C PHE A 401 -7.21 21.17 21.60
N THR A 402 -6.93 21.38 22.88
CA THR A 402 -7.90 22.03 23.79
C THR A 402 -8.17 23.46 23.32
N SER A 403 -7.15 24.25 23.01
CA SER A 403 -7.34 25.60 22.46
C SER A 403 -8.01 25.63 21.07
N LEU A 404 -7.72 24.68 20.18
CA LEU A 404 -8.36 24.59 18.87
C LEU A 404 -9.82 24.16 18.99
N LYS A 405 -10.12 23.20 19.87
CA LYS A 405 -11.48 22.73 20.14
C LYS A 405 -12.31 23.83 20.82
N GLU A 406 -11.71 24.60 21.71
CA GLU A 406 -12.31 25.79 22.32
C GLU A 406 -12.51 26.93 21.30
N GLY A 407 -11.54 27.16 20.42
CA GLY A 407 -11.61 28.17 19.35
C GLY A 407 -12.58 27.82 18.22
N LEU A 408 -12.76 26.53 17.92
CA LEU A 408 -13.71 26.02 16.93
C LEU A 408 -15.10 25.76 17.51
N ALA A 409 -15.25 25.64 18.83
CA ALA A 409 -16.55 25.43 19.47
C ALA A 409 -17.60 26.50 19.10
N PRO A 410 -17.29 27.81 19.00
CA PRO A 410 -18.21 28.82 18.46
C PRO A 410 -18.64 28.53 17.01
N LEU A 411 -17.72 28.04 16.18
CA LEU A 411 -17.94 27.74 14.76
C LEU A 411 -18.87 26.54 14.58
N VAL A 412 -18.64 25.46 15.33
CA VAL A 412 -19.51 24.28 15.37
C VAL A 412 -20.90 24.65 15.91
N ARG A 413 -20.97 25.50 16.94
CA ARG A 413 -22.24 26.03 17.46
C ARG A 413 -22.97 26.91 16.43
N GLY A 414 -22.24 27.70 15.65
CA GLY A 414 -22.78 28.53 14.57
C GLY A 414 -23.38 27.71 13.43
N GLN A 415 -22.67 26.69 12.95
CA GLN A 415 -23.18 25.77 11.92
C GLN A 415 -24.42 25.00 12.38
N ARG A 416 -24.46 24.56 13.65
CA ARG A 416 -25.63 23.86 14.20
C ARG A 416 -26.88 24.75 14.24
N ARG A 417 -26.71 26.04 14.59
CA ARG A 417 -27.80 27.04 14.57
C ARG A 417 -28.28 27.34 13.14
N LEU A 418 -27.37 27.42 12.17
CA LEU A 418 -27.73 27.62 10.76
C LEU A 418 -28.51 26.43 10.21
N LEU A 419 -28.07 25.20 10.51
CA LEU A 419 -28.78 23.97 10.12
C LEU A 419 -30.15 23.85 10.78
N GLU A 420 -30.29 24.22 12.06
CA GLU A 420 -31.59 24.28 12.73
C GLU A 420 -32.51 25.35 12.15
N TYR A 421 -31.97 26.52 11.76
CA TYR A 421 -32.74 27.57 11.11
C TYR A 421 -33.28 27.13 9.75
N VAL A 422 -32.45 26.47 8.95
CA VAL A 422 -32.85 25.89 7.65
C VAL A 422 -33.88 24.77 7.83
N ARG A 423 -33.81 23.96 8.89
CA ARG A 423 -34.83 22.92 9.17
C ARG A 423 -36.18 23.44 9.64
N ARG A 424 -36.24 24.65 10.22
CA ARG A 424 -37.49 25.25 10.71
C ARG A 424 -38.23 26.06 9.64
N ARG A 425 -37.52 26.43 8.58
CA ARG A 425 -38.07 27.03 7.36
C ARG A 425 -38.48 25.91 6.41
#